data_AF-A0A3D5UWS8-F1
#
_entry.id   AF-A0A3D5UWS8-F1
#
_cell.length_a   1.000
_cell.length_b   1.000
_cell.length_c   1.000
_cell.angle_alpha   90.00
_cell.angle_beta   90.00
_cell.angle_gamma   90.00
#
_symmetry.space_group_name_H-M   'P 1'
#
loop_
_entity.id
_entity.type
_entity.pdbx_description
1 polymer ?
#
loop_
_entity_poly.entity_id
_entity_poly.type
_entity_poly.pdbx_seq_one_letter_code
_entity_poly.pdbx_strand_id
1 'polypeptide(L)'
;WAPAIRARIASLEQRPAISAADEPMIRGMVDGLAARLAKDPADLEGWLRLIRSYEVLNEMEKARAAVAEARAAFPEDEAALARIAEAEKSLAD
;
A
#
# COMPACT_ATOMS: atom_id res chain seq x y z
N TRP A 1 40.72 22.01 -9.22
CA TRP A 1 39.78 21.45 -8.21
C TRP A 1 38.31 21.56 -8.63
N ALA A 2 37.93 21.27 -9.88
CA ALA A 2 36.56 21.51 -10.36
C ALA A 2 35.91 20.39 -11.22
N PRO A 3 36.05 19.08 -10.90
CA PRO A 3 35.16 18.06 -11.44
C PRO A 3 34.16 17.47 -10.42
N ALA A 4 34.39 17.63 -9.11
CA ALA A 4 33.63 16.93 -8.07
C ALA A 4 32.16 17.39 -7.92
N ILE A 5 31.82 18.60 -8.38
CA ILE A 5 30.46 19.14 -8.26
C ILE A 5 29.52 18.61 -9.35
N ARG A 6 30.03 18.14 -10.50
CA ARG A 6 29.19 17.52 -11.54
C ARG A 6 28.66 16.14 -11.13
N ALA A 7 29.36 15.43 -10.23
CA ALA A 7 28.93 14.12 -9.74
C ALA A 7 27.75 14.19 -8.75
N ARG A 8 27.55 15.34 -8.08
CA ARG A 8 26.51 15.51 -7.05
C ARG A 8 25.11 15.75 -7.64
N ILE A 9 25.03 16.25 -8.88
CA ILE A 9 23.75 16.47 -9.59
C ILE A 9 23.23 15.14 -10.20
N ALA A 10 24.11 14.17 -10.48
CA ALA A 10 23.73 12.87 -11.03
C ALA A 10 23.29 11.82 -9.97
N SER A 11 23.28 12.16 -8.67
CA SER A 11 22.86 11.25 -7.59
C SER A 11 21.37 11.33 -7.22
N LEU A 12 20.57 12.08 -8.00
CA LEU A 12 19.13 12.26 -7.71
C LEU A 12 18.22 11.29 -8.48
N GLU A 13 18.76 10.39 -9.30
CA GLU A 13 18.01 9.54 -10.24
C GLU A 13 18.00 8.04 -9.87
N GLN A 14 18.44 7.65 -8.66
CA GLN A 14 18.52 6.23 -8.24
C GLN A 14 17.62 5.90 -7.05
N ARG A 15 16.38 6.39 -7.07
CA ARG A 15 15.30 5.57 -6.53
C ARG A 15 14.94 4.62 -7.68
N PRO A 16 15.03 3.28 -7.56
CA PRO A 16 14.39 2.45 -8.56
C PRO A 16 12.92 2.87 -8.54
N ALA A 17 12.47 3.52 -9.62
CA ALA A 17 11.06 3.55 -9.92
C ALA A 17 10.68 2.08 -9.96
N ILE A 18 9.80 1.67 -9.06
CA ILE A 18 9.24 0.33 -9.03
C ILE A 18 8.90 -0.02 -10.49
N SER A 19 9.65 -0.96 -11.08
CA SER A 19 9.53 -1.28 -12.49
C SER A 19 8.42 -2.32 -12.64
N ALA A 20 7.82 -2.45 -13.83
CA ALA A 20 6.81 -3.49 -14.08
C ALA A 20 7.35 -4.92 -13.80
N ALA A 21 8.68 -5.12 -13.89
CA ALA A 21 9.33 -6.37 -13.50
C ALA A 21 9.28 -6.67 -11.99
N ASP A 22 9.00 -5.67 -11.14
CA ASP A 22 8.90 -5.80 -9.68
C ASP A 22 7.47 -6.13 -9.22
N GLU A 23 6.45 -6.03 -10.09
CA GLU A 23 5.05 -6.37 -9.78
C GLU A 23 4.86 -7.74 -9.10
N PRO A 24 5.46 -8.85 -9.58
CA PRO A 24 5.30 -10.15 -8.92
C PRO A 24 5.96 -10.20 -7.53
N MET A 25 7.08 -9.48 -7.33
CA MET A 25 7.72 -9.37 -6.02
C MET A 25 6.84 -8.57 -5.06
N ILE A 26 6.24 -7.49 -5.54
CA ILE A 26 5.35 -6.63 -4.76
C ILE A 26 4.09 -7.39 -4.37
N ARG A 27 3.49 -8.17 -5.27
CA ARG A 27 2.34 -9.04 -4.93
C ARG A 27 2.68 -9.98 -3.77
N GLY A 28 3.84 -10.64 -3.79
CA GLY A 28 4.27 -11.50 -2.69
C GLY A 28 4.43 -10.76 -1.36
N MET A 29 4.93 -9.52 -1.39
CA MET A 29 5.04 -8.68 -0.20
C MET A 29 3.67 -8.22 0.33
N VAL A 30 2.74 -7.88 -0.57
CA VAL A 30 1.37 -7.46 -0.26
C VAL A 30 0.56 -8.62 0.33
N ASP A 31 0.69 -9.83 -0.22
CA ASP A 31 0.04 -11.02 0.33
C ASP A 31 0.62 -11.38 1.71
N GLY A 32 1.93 -11.20 1.91
CA GLY A 32 2.56 -11.34 3.23
C GLY A 32 2.07 -10.30 4.25
N LEU A 33 1.82 -9.08 3.81
CA LEU A 33 1.21 -8.03 4.63
C LEU A 33 -0.24 -8.40 5.00
N ALA A 34 -1.04 -8.86 4.06
CA ALA A 34 -2.42 -9.31 4.32
C ALA A 34 -2.45 -10.45 5.35
N ALA A 35 -1.59 -11.46 5.19
CA ALA A 35 -1.49 -12.57 6.14
C ALA A 35 -1.04 -12.14 7.54
N ARG A 36 -0.23 -11.07 7.64
CA ARG A 36 0.15 -10.47 8.92
C ARG A 36 -1.02 -9.74 9.56
N LEU A 37 -1.75 -8.92 8.79
CA LEU A 37 -2.90 -8.16 9.28
C LEU A 37 -4.05 -9.07 9.70
N ALA A 38 -4.22 -10.22 9.04
CA ALA A 38 -5.16 -11.24 9.50
C ALA A 38 -4.82 -11.82 10.90
N LYS A 39 -3.54 -11.78 11.30
CA LYS A 39 -3.08 -12.22 12.64
C LYS A 39 -3.07 -11.08 13.65
N ASP A 40 -2.79 -9.87 13.19
CA ASP A 40 -2.75 -8.65 13.99
C ASP A 40 -3.67 -7.59 13.34
N PRO A 41 -4.99 -7.72 13.55
CA PRO A 41 -5.97 -6.88 12.88
C PRO A 41 -5.97 -5.43 13.40
N ALA A 42 -5.29 -5.15 14.51
CA ALA A 42 -5.27 -3.84 15.17
C ALA A 42 -4.40 -2.78 14.46
N ASP A 43 -3.89 -3.06 13.26
CA ASP A 43 -3.07 -2.13 12.47
C ASP A 43 -3.86 -1.48 11.32
N LEU A 44 -4.55 -0.37 11.65
CA LEU A 44 -5.33 0.42 10.68
C LEU A 44 -4.45 0.93 9.52
N GLU A 45 -3.25 1.43 9.83
CA GLU A 45 -2.32 1.96 8.81
C GLU A 45 -1.86 0.87 7.85
N GLY A 46 -1.66 -0.34 8.37
CA GLY A 46 -1.38 -1.54 7.58
C GLY A 46 -2.51 -1.87 6.61
N TRP A 47 -3.77 -1.85 7.07
CA TRP A 47 -4.93 -2.08 6.21
C TRP A 47 -5.08 -1.01 5.11
N LEU A 48 -4.94 0.28 5.45
CA LEU A 48 -5.00 1.36 4.46
C LEU A 48 -3.87 1.28 3.44
N ARG A 49 -2.69 0.81 3.85
CA ARG A 49 -1.59 0.54 2.93
C ARG A 49 -1.92 -0.64 2.01
N LEU A 50 -2.47 -1.72 2.56
CA LEU A 50 -2.85 -2.92 1.80
C LEU A 50 -3.87 -2.57 0.69
N ILE A 51 -4.91 -1.80 1.03
CA ILE A 51 -5.94 -1.35 0.08
C ILE A 51 -5.31 -0.57 -1.09
N ARG A 52 -4.45 0.42 -0.80
CA ARG A 52 -3.76 1.20 -1.84
C ARG A 52 -2.76 0.38 -2.65
N SER A 53 -2.11 -0.60 -2.04
CA SER A 53 -1.21 -1.50 -2.78
C SER A 53 -1.98 -2.34 -3.80
N TYR A 54 -3.15 -2.88 -3.43
CA TYR A 54 -4.00 -3.58 -4.37
C TYR A 54 -4.56 -2.66 -5.46
N GLU A 55 -4.86 -1.40 -5.13
CA GLU A 55 -5.28 -0.40 -6.12
C GLU A 55 -4.19 -0.16 -7.18
N VAL A 56 -2.95 0.10 -6.76
CA VAL A 56 -1.80 0.32 -7.66
C VAL A 56 -1.50 -0.90 -8.53
N LEU A 57 -1.75 -2.11 -8.01
CA LEU A 57 -1.60 -3.37 -8.73
C LEU A 57 -2.81 -3.71 -9.62
N ASN A 58 -3.83 -2.85 -9.67
CA ASN A 58 -5.09 -3.04 -10.37
C ASN A 58 -5.87 -4.30 -9.91
N GLU A 59 -5.63 -4.77 -8.68
CA GLU A 59 -6.26 -5.93 -8.05
C GLU A 59 -7.50 -5.51 -7.24
N MET A 60 -8.50 -4.94 -7.92
CA MET A 60 -9.68 -4.32 -7.29
C MET A 60 -10.49 -5.27 -6.39
N GLU A 61 -10.61 -6.54 -6.76
CA GLU A 61 -11.32 -7.53 -5.92
C GLU A 61 -10.63 -7.73 -4.57
N LYS A 62 -9.29 -7.80 -4.56
CA LYS A 62 -8.52 -7.92 -3.33
C LYS A 62 -8.54 -6.63 -2.50
N ALA A 63 -8.53 -5.47 -3.16
CA ALA A 63 -8.68 -4.19 -2.46
C ALA A 63 -10.02 -4.12 -1.70
N ARG A 64 -11.13 -4.57 -2.31
CA ARG A 64 -12.45 -4.64 -1.66
C ARG A 64 -12.49 -5.66 -0.53
N ALA A 65 -11.84 -6.81 -0.69
CA ALA A 65 -11.71 -7.80 0.38
C ALA A 65 -10.96 -7.21 1.59
N ALA A 66 -9.83 -6.52 1.34
CA ALA A 66 -9.06 -5.84 2.38
C ALA A 66 -9.88 -4.76 3.10
N VAL A 67 -10.73 -4.01 2.40
CA VAL A 67 -11.68 -3.06 3.03
C VAL A 67 -12.63 -3.78 3.98
N ALA A 68 -13.22 -4.90 3.56
CA ALA A 68 -14.15 -5.67 4.38
C ALA A 68 -13.48 -6.25 5.64
N GLU A 69 -12.27 -6.80 5.49
CA GLU A 69 -11.47 -7.30 6.60
C GLU A 69 -11.08 -6.18 7.57
N ALA A 70 -10.64 -5.04 7.07
CA ALA A 70 -10.33 -3.86 7.88
C ALA A 70 -11.57 -3.38 8.66
N ARG A 71 -12.76 -3.35 8.05
CA ARG A 71 -14.00 -3.00 8.77
C ARG A 71 -14.32 -4.00 9.88
N ALA A 72 -14.11 -5.29 9.63
CA ALA A 72 -14.33 -6.33 10.63
C ALA A 72 -13.31 -6.25 11.79
N ALA A 73 -12.10 -5.74 11.53
CA ALA A 73 -11.08 -5.50 12.53
C ALA A 73 -11.39 -4.29 13.45
N PHE A 74 -12.10 -3.28 12.94
CA PHE A 74 -12.40 -2.04 13.66
C PHE A 74 -13.92 -1.76 13.75
N PRO A 75 -14.74 -2.68 14.33
CA PRO A 75 -16.20 -2.55 14.30
C PRO A 75 -16.74 -1.39 15.13
N GLU A 76 -16.02 -0.94 16.16
CA GLU A 76 -16.45 0.09 17.11
C GLU A 76 -15.62 1.39 17.01
N ASP A 77 -14.65 1.45 16.09
CA ASP A 77 -13.81 2.62 15.89
C ASP A 77 -14.30 3.42 14.68
N GLU A 78 -15.18 4.40 14.95
CA GLU A 78 -15.76 5.27 13.91
C GLU A 78 -14.68 6.03 13.12
N ALA A 79 -13.57 6.40 13.75
CA ALA A 79 -12.48 7.12 13.09
C ALA A 79 -11.74 6.20 12.11
N ALA A 80 -11.48 4.95 12.51
CA ALA A 80 -10.93 3.92 11.64
C ALA A 80 -11.88 3.61 10.47
N LEU A 81 -13.16 3.42 10.74
CA LEU A 81 -14.18 3.14 9.73
C LEU A 81 -14.30 4.27 8.70
N ALA A 82 -14.23 5.53 9.13
CA ALA A 82 -14.22 6.69 8.22
C ALA A 82 -13.01 6.68 7.29
N ARG A 83 -11.81 6.34 7.80
CA ARG A 83 -10.59 6.22 6.99
C ARG A 83 -10.66 5.07 6.00
N ILE A 84 -11.20 3.92 6.43
CA ILE A 84 -11.40 2.76 5.56
C ILE A 84 -12.42 3.05 4.47
N ALA A 85 -13.51 3.77 4.79
CA ALA A 85 -14.52 4.18 3.81
C ALA A 85 -13.96 5.15 2.77
N GLU A 86 -13.09 6.08 3.16
CA GLU A 86 -12.41 6.96 2.20
C GLU A 86 -11.52 6.16 1.25
N ALA A 87 -10.76 5.19 1.77
CA ALA A 87 -9.94 4.32 0.94
C ALA A 87 -10.81 3.48 -0.03
N GLU A 88 -11.96 2.97 0.41
CA GLU A 88 -12.91 2.27 -0.45
C GLU A 88 -13.45 3.16 -1.58
N LYS A 89 -13.72 4.44 -1.28
CA LYS A 89 -14.24 5.39 -2.27
C LYS A 89 -13.22 5.63 -3.40
N SER A 90 -11.93 5.69 -3.08
CA SER A 90 -10.87 5.80 -4.09
C SER A 90 -10.82 4.61 -5.05
N LEU A 91 -11.28 3.41 -4.63
CA LEU A 91 -11.36 2.23 -5.50
C LEU A 91 -12.53 2.27 -6.50
N ALA A 92 -13.43 3.24 -6.37
CA ALA A 92 -14.61 3.39 -7.22
C ALA A 92 -14.48 4.53 -8.25
N ASP A 93 -13.38 5.30 -8.19
CA ASP A 93 -13.02 6.37 -9.12
C ASP A 93 -12.28 5.79 -10.35
#